data_AF-A0A8E8K893-F1
#
_entry.id   AF-A0A8E8K893-F1
#
_cell.length_a   1.000
_cell.length_b   1.000
_cell.length_c   1.000
_cell.angle_alpha   90.00
_cell.angle_beta   90.00
_cell.angle_gamma   90.00
#
_symmetry.space_group_name_H-M   'P 1'
#
loop_
_entity.id
_entity.type
_entity.pdbx_description
1 polymer ?
#
loop_
_entity_poly.entity_id
_entity_poly.type
_entity_poly.pdbx_seq_one_letter_code
_entity_poly.pdbx_strand_id
1 'polypeptide(L)'
;MSDTFALSASPPDWVGDYPRDVSKPKGTATDGVGVLHETDSTVYWKTFEVVELDDGSEQIRSGYYTKSGWRNKPLMLPTQEFNDLVTFAEGRIL
;
A
#
# COMPACT_ATOMS: atom_id res chain seq x y z
N MET A 1 -16.27 -13.90 -9.75
CA MET A 1 -15.31 -14.75 -9.00
C MET A 1 -15.26 -14.20 -7.57
N SER A 2 -14.74 -14.94 -6.60
CA SER A 2 -14.63 -14.45 -5.22
C SER A 2 -13.40 -13.56 -5.09
N ASP A 3 -13.55 -12.43 -4.40
CA ASP A 3 -12.43 -11.57 -4.00
C ASP A 3 -11.31 -12.39 -3.35
N THR A 4 -10.07 -12.16 -3.76
CA THR A 4 -8.89 -12.83 -3.20
C THR A 4 -7.99 -11.81 -2.53
N PHE A 5 -7.51 -12.12 -1.33
CA PHE A 5 -6.63 -11.28 -0.53
C PHE A 5 -5.32 -12.01 -0.20
N ALA A 6 -4.19 -11.36 -0.42
CA ALA A 6 -2.86 -11.89 -0.10
C ALA A 6 -1.97 -10.82 0.51
N LEU A 7 -1.34 -11.11 1.66
CA LEU A 7 -0.34 -10.23 2.25
C LEU A 7 0.91 -10.13 1.36
N SER A 8 1.48 -8.94 1.31
CA SER A 8 2.67 -8.64 0.53
C SER A 8 3.63 -7.78 1.35
N ALA A 9 4.89 -8.20 1.36
CA ALA A 9 5.96 -7.52 2.08
C ALA A 9 6.71 -6.48 1.25
N SER A 10 6.33 -6.35 -0.02
CA SER A 10 6.88 -5.40 -0.97
C SER A 10 5.82 -5.00 -1.98
N PRO A 11 6.01 -3.90 -2.72
CA PRO A 11 5.14 -3.56 -3.85
C PRO A 11 5.16 -4.69 -4.89
N PRO A 12 4.00 -5.08 -5.46
CA PRO A 12 3.94 -5.88 -6.67
C PRO A 12 4.66 -5.22 -7.84
N ASP A 13 5.17 -5.99 -8.80
CA ASP A 13 5.96 -5.49 -9.93
C ASP A 13 5.29 -4.34 -10.69
N TRP A 14 3.98 -4.44 -10.92
CA TRP A 14 3.22 -3.43 -11.64
C TRP A 14 3.11 -2.10 -10.89
N VAL A 15 3.36 -2.05 -9.58
CA VAL A 15 3.30 -0.80 -8.81
C VAL A 15 4.46 0.14 -9.17
N GLY A 16 5.62 -0.41 -9.55
CA GLY A 16 6.79 0.38 -9.95
C GLY A 16 6.57 1.27 -11.17
N ASP A 17 5.59 0.94 -12.01
CA ASP A 17 5.28 1.66 -13.25
C ASP A 17 4.42 2.91 -13.05
N TYR A 18 3.85 3.10 -11.86
CA TYR A 18 2.91 4.20 -11.62
C TYR A 18 3.54 5.32 -10.80
N PRO A 19 3.37 6.59 -11.22
CA PRO A 19 3.82 7.72 -10.42
C PRO A 19 3.10 7.68 -9.06
N ARG A 20 3.90 7.55 -8.00
CA ARG A 20 3.45 7.47 -6.60
C ARG A 20 2.88 8.79 -6.06
N ASP A 21 2.60 9.74 -6.95
CA ASP A 21 2.49 11.16 -6.63
C ASP A 21 1.30 11.79 -7.39
N VAL A 22 0.10 11.69 -6.83
CA VAL A 22 -1.11 12.27 -7.45
C VAL A 22 -1.47 13.63 -6.83
N SER A 23 -0.84 14.02 -5.72
CA SER A 23 -0.99 15.38 -5.16
C SER A 23 0.06 15.83 -4.14
N LYS A 24 1.17 15.09 -3.93
CA LYS A 24 2.16 15.25 -2.84
C LYS A 24 1.58 15.13 -1.42
N PRO A 25 2.25 14.37 -0.55
CA PRO A 25 3.21 14.99 0.34
C PRO A 25 4.63 14.67 -0.11
N LYS A 26 5.53 15.65 0.01
CA LYS A 26 6.94 15.58 -0.39
C LYS A 26 7.61 14.35 0.22
N GLY A 27 7.95 13.35 -0.57
CA GLY A 27 8.78 12.26 -0.09
C GLY A 27 8.77 11.02 -0.97
N THR A 28 9.78 10.18 -0.79
CA THR A 28 9.99 8.93 -1.53
C THR A 28 9.57 7.76 -0.65
N ALA A 29 8.66 6.92 -1.13
CA ALA A 29 8.33 5.68 -0.41
C ALA A 29 9.53 4.72 -0.50
N THR A 30 10.15 4.44 0.65
CA THR A 30 11.39 3.65 0.79
C THR A 30 11.11 2.19 1.16
N ASP A 31 10.02 1.95 1.88
CA ASP A 31 9.56 0.61 2.27
C ASP A 31 8.02 0.56 2.33
N GLY A 32 7.45 -0.64 2.33
CA GLY A 32 6.00 -0.80 2.50
C GLY A 32 5.50 -2.24 2.51
N VAL A 33 4.44 -2.44 3.27
CA VAL A 33 3.70 -3.70 3.36
C VAL A 33 2.24 -3.47 2.97
N GLY A 34 1.60 -4.47 2.37
CA GLY A 34 0.22 -4.32 1.93
C GLY A 34 -0.51 -5.62 1.70
N VAL A 35 -1.76 -5.51 1.27
CA VAL A 35 -2.62 -6.60 0.82
C VAL A 35 -2.86 -6.43 -0.67
N LEU A 36 -2.51 -7.44 -1.44
CA LEU A 36 -2.98 -7.61 -2.81
C LEU A 36 -4.44 -8.06 -2.74
N HIS A 37 -5.33 -7.27 -3.33
CA HIS A 37 -6.74 -7.58 -3.45
C HIS A 37 -7.10 -7.67 -4.93
N GLU A 38 -7.44 -8.87 -5.38
CA GLU A 38 -7.87 -9.14 -6.74
C GLU A 38 -9.40 -9.28 -6.79
N THR A 39 -10.03 -8.48 -7.64
CA THR A 39 -11.44 -8.58 -7.99
C THR A 39 -11.60 -8.97 -9.46
N ASP A 40 -12.83 -9.24 -9.87
CA ASP A 40 -13.16 -9.56 -11.27
C ASP A 40 -12.73 -8.49 -12.28
N SER A 41 -12.56 -7.23 -11.84
CA SER A 41 -12.35 -6.09 -12.73
C SER A 41 -11.08 -5.29 -12.42
N THR A 42 -10.48 -5.45 -11.24
CA THR A 42 -9.36 -4.60 -10.82
C THR A 42 -8.48 -5.32 -9.81
N VAL A 43 -7.18 -5.01 -9.87
CA VAL A 43 -6.21 -5.42 -8.86
C VAL A 43 -5.82 -4.19 -8.06
N TYR A 44 -5.84 -4.34 -6.75
CA TYR A 44 -5.48 -3.32 -5.79
C TYR A 44 -4.28 -3.80 -4.97
N TRP A 45 -3.34 -2.90 -4.68
CA TRP A 45 -2.36 -3.12 -3.63
C TRP A 45 -2.59 -2.10 -2.53
N LYS A 46 -3.19 -2.53 -1.43
CA LYS A 46 -3.64 -1.74 -0.27
C LYS A 46 -2.54 -1.75 0.78
N THR A 47 -1.93 -0.62 1.09
CA THR A 47 -0.59 -0.58 1.70
C THR A 47 -0.44 0.44 2.81
N PHE A 48 0.48 0.14 3.72
CA PHE A 48 1.21 1.08 4.56
C PHE A 48 2.62 1.25 3.99
N GLU A 49 3.08 2.48 3.83
CA GLU A 49 4.41 2.77 3.27
C GLU A 49 5.16 3.73 4.20
N VAL A 50 6.46 3.49 4.37
CA VAL A 50 7.40 4.46 4.94
C VAL A 50 7.81 5.41 3.83
N VAL A 51 7.72 6.71 4.10
CA VAL A 51 8.04 7.78 3.18
C VAL A 51 9.09 8.68 3.80
N GLU A 52 10.25 8.76 3.15
CA GLU A 52 11.32 9.70 3.48
C GLU A 52 11.04 11.05 2.82
N LEU A 53 10.92 12.11 3.62
CA LEU A 53 10.66 13.47 3.14
C LEU A 53 11.96 14.18 2.73
N ASP A 54 11.84 15.34 2.09
CA ASP A 54 12.99 16.15 1.63
C ASP A 54 13.95 16.56 2.78
N ASP A 55 13.47 16.61 4.02
CA ASP A 55 14.26 16.95 5.21
C ASP A 55 14.91 15.73 5.90
N GLY A 56 14.76 14.54 5.30
CA GLY A 56 15.26 13.27 5.83
C GLY A 56 14.41 12.68 6.96
N SER A 57 13.28 13.29 7.32
CA SER A 57 12.34 12.68 8.26
C SER A 57 11.52 11.59 7.59
N GLU A 58 11.11 10.59 8.37
CA GLU A 58 10.29 9.49 7.89
C GLU A 58 8.85 9.61 8.40
N GLN A 59 7.88 9.31 7.54
CA GLN A 59 6.46 9.23 7.90
C GLN A 59 5.83 7.96 7.35
N ILE A 60 4.81 7.45 8.04
CA ILE A 60 3.98 6.36 7.54
C ILE A 60 2.76 6.95 6.83
N ARG A 61 2.51 6.51 5.60
CA ARG A 61 1.25 6.79 4.89
C ARG A 61 0.49 5.49 4.60
N SER A 62 -0.82 5.62 4.47
CA SER A 62 -1.68 4.53 4.01
C SER A 62 -2.42 4.92 2.74
N GLY A 63 -2.75 3.92 1.92
CA GLY A 63 -3.51 4.12 0.70
C GLY A 63 -3.51 2.85 -0.14
N TYR A 64 -3.71 2.99 -1.44
CA TYR A 64 -3.64 1.86 -2.35
C TYR A 64 -3.25 2.24 -3.78
N TYR A 65 -2.68 1.29 -4.48
CA TYR A 65 -2.42 1.37 -5.91
C TYR A 65 -3.46 0.59 -6.69
N THR A 66 -3.72 1.08 -7.90
CA THR A 66 -4.42 0.37 -8.97
C THR A 66 -3.56 0.43 -10.23
N LYS A 67 -3.94 -0.28 -11.29
CA LYS A 67 -3.36 -0.08 -12.63
C LYS A 67 -3.60 1.33 -13.22
N SER A 68 -4.31 2.21 -12.50
CA SER A 68 -4.49 3.62 -12.84
C SER A 68 -3.74 4.55 -11.89
N GLY A 69 -2.84 4.01 -11.06
CA GLY A 69 -1.99 4.74 -10.12
C GLY A 69 -2.48 4.76 -8.66
N TRP A 70 -1.78 5.57 -7.87
CA TRP A 70 -1.98 5.72 -6.42
C TRP A 70 -3.30 6.42 -6.05
N ARG A 71 -3.85 6.04 -4.90
CA ARG A 71 -5.04 6.62 -4.27
C ARG A 71 -4.82 6.70 -2.76
N ASN A 72 -4.98 7.91 -2.20
CA ASN A 72 -4.88 8.20 -0.76
C ASN A 72 -6.24 8.11 -0.03
N LYS A 73 -7.18 7.33 -0.59
CA LYS A 73 -8.51 7.16 0.01
C LYS A 73 -8.44 6.19 1.21
N PRO A 74 -9.42 6.24 2.13
CA PRO A 74 -9.50 5.31 3.24
C PRO A 74 -9.34 3.85 2.82
N LEU A 75 -8.58 3.10 3.61
CA LEU A 75 -8.30 1.69 3.37
C LEU A 75 -9.55 0.85 3.60
N MET A 76 -10.20 0.41 2.52
CA MET A 76 -11.38 -0.45 2.61
C MET A 76 -10.94 -1.92 2.53
N LEU A 77 -10.66 -2.55 3.67
CA LEU A 77 -10.41 -3.99 3.80
C LEU A 77 -11.50 -4.62 4.69
N PRO A 78 -11.87 -5.89 4.48
CA PRO A 78 -12.64 -6.58 5.50
C PRO A 78 -11.80 -6.70 6.79
N THR A 79 -12.50 -6.81 7.93
CA THR A 79 -11.88 -6.63 9.26
C THR A 79 -10.73 -7.59 9.51
N GLN A 80 -10.84 -8.83 9.02
CA GLN A 80 -9.82 -9.85 9.23
C GLN A 80 -8.52 -9.49 8.49
N GLU A 81 -8.62 -9.12 7.23
CA GLU A 81 -7.48 -8.77 6.37
C GLU A 81 -6.81 -7.47 6.83
N PHE A 82 -7.59 -6.53 7.38
CA PHE A 82 -7.04 -5.33 8.01
C PHE A 82 -6.22 -5.69 9.24
N ASN A 83 -6.75 -6.51 10.14
CA ASN A 83 -6.04 -6.94 11.34
C ASN A 83 -4.77 -7.73 11.00
N ASP A 84 -4.87 -8.67 10.06
CA ASP A 84 -3.74 -9.46 9.59
C ASP A 84 -2.65 -8.56 8.98
N LEU A 85 -3.03 -7.54 8.20
CA LEU A 85 -2.08 -6.56 7.67
C LEU A 85 -1.39 -5.75 8.78
N VAL A 86 -2.12 -5.31 9.81
CA VAL A 86 -1.54 -4.57 10.94
C VAL A 86 -0.53 -5.44 11.68
N THR A 87 -0.89 -6.68 12.03
CA THR A 87 0.04 -7.62 12.70
C THR A 87 1.25 -7.94 11.82
N PHE A 88 1.04 -8.10 10.51
CA PHE A 88 2.12 -8.31 9.56
C PHE A 88 3.07 -7.10 9.49
N ALA A 89 2.53 -5.88 9.54
CA ALA A 89 3.30 -4.65 9.56
C ALA A 89 4.11 -4.49 10.85
N GLU A 90 3.53 -4.79 12.02
CA GLU A 90 4.23 -4.76 13.32
C GLU A 90 5.45 -5.70 13.37
N GLY A 91 5.40 -6.83 12.66
CA GLY A 91 6.55 -7.74 12.54
C GLY A 91 7.66 -7.27 11.58
N ARG A 92 7.42 -6.18 10.84
CA ARG A 92 8.31 -5.64 9.79
C ARG A 92 8.82 -4.23 10.12
N ILE A 93 8.01 -3.43 10.81
CA ILE A 93 8.35 -2.08 11.27
C ILE A 93 8.88 -2.22 12.70
N LEU A 94 10.20 -2.17 12.88
CA LEU A 94 10.89 -2.19 14.18
C LEU A 94 11.49 -0.82 14.50
#